data_AF-A0A0C1G3F6-F1
#
_entry.id   AF-A0A0C1G3F6-F1
#
_cell.length_a   1.000
_cell.length_b   1.000
_cell.length_c   1.000
_cell.angle_alpha   90.00
_cell.angle_beta   90.00
_cell.angle_gamma   90.00
#
_symmetry.space_group_name_H-M   'P 1'
#
loop_
_entity.id
_entity.type
_entity.pdbx_description
1 polymer ?
#
loop_
_entity_poly.entity_id
_entity_poly.type
_entity_poly.pdbx_seq_one_letter_code
_entity_poly.pdbx_strand_id
1 'polypeptide(L)'
;MHNASYALKLLQSEGEITIASTGKDDATGQLVTKEYRVEGPVMLFLTTTAIDIDEELLNRCMVLTVNESRDQTRAIQTAQRQRQTLTGLLAEMDRKAITGLHRGCCDL
;
A
#
# COMPACT_ATOMS: atom_id res chain seq x y z
N MET A 1 -1.03 -16.69 -6.61
CA MET A 1 -0.84 -15.27 -6.98
C MET A 1 -1.36 -14.90 -8.37
N HIS A 2 -1.51 -15.83 -9.33
CA HIS A 2 -1.98 -15.50 -10.70
C HIS A 2 -3.41 -14.88 -10.75
N ASN A 3 -4.33 -15.36 -9.90
CA ASN A 3 -5.73 -14.89 -9.91
C ASN A 3 -5.90 -13.43 -9.43
N ALA A 4 -4.99 -12.93 -8.57
CA ALA A 4 -5.12 -11.58 -8.03
C ALA A 4 -4.71 -10.52 -9.06
N SER A 5 -3.69 -10.81 -9.90
CA SER A 5 -3.24 -9.88 -10.94
C SER A 5 -4.37 -9.60 -11.94
N TYR A 6 -5.11 -10.62 -12.38
CA TYR A 6 -6.20 -10.44 -13.34
C TYR A 6 -7.37 -9.61 -12.80
N ALA A 7 -7.79 -9.86 -11.55
CA ALA A 7 -8.85 -9.06 -10.92
C ALA A 7 -8.44 -7.58 -10.76
N LEU A 8 -7.16 -7.32 -10.45
CA LEU A 8 -6.63 -5.97 -10.35
C LEU A 8 -6.55 -5.27 -11.72
N LYS A 9 -6.24 -6.00 -12.79
CA LYS A 9 -6.25 -5.48 -14.18
C LYS A 9 -7.64 -4.99 -14.58
N LEU A 10 -8.67 -5.81 -14.33
CA LEU A 10 -10.07 -5.46 -14.59
C LEU A 10 -10.48 -4.20 -13.81
N LEU A 11 -10.19 -4.16 -12.51
CA LEU A 11 -10.51 -3.00 -11.66
C LEU A 11 -9.87 -1.70 -12.15
N GLN A 12 -8.60 -1.77 -12.56
CA GLN A 12 -7.85 -0.61 -13.04
C GLN A 12 -8.35 -0.11 -14.40
N SER A 13 -8.82 -1.02 -15.27
CA SER A 13 -9.23 -0.66 -16.63
C SER A 13 -10.70 -0.25 -16.72
N GLU A 14 -11.58 -0.91 -15.97
CA GLU A 14 -13.04 -0.75 -16.06
C GLU A 14 -13.62 0.07 -14.90
N GLY A 15 -12.86 0.29 -13.81
CA GLY A 15 -13.34 1.00 -12.61
C GLY A 15 -14.24 0.15 -11.70
N GLU A 16 -14.41 -1.12 -12.06
CA GLU A 16 -15.29 -2.07 -11.39
C GLU A 16 -14.73 -3.49 -11.40
N ILE A 17 -15.00 -4.26 -10.35
CA ILE A 17 -14.78 -5.73 -10.33
C ILE A 17 -16.14 -6.39 -10.13
N THR A 18 -16.41 -7.41 -10.94
CA THR A 18 -17.51 -8.35 -10.71
C THR A 18 -16.94 -9.72 -10.36
N ILE A 19 -17.32 -10.28 -9.20
CA ILE A 19 -16.98 -11.65 -8.80
C ILE A 19 -18.26 -12.47 -8.73
N ALA A 20 -18.33 -13.54 -9.53
CA ALA A 20 -19.38 -14.54 -9.44
C ALA A 20 -18.95 -15.65 -8.46
N SER A 21 -19.78 -15.91 -7.45
CA SER A 21 -19.58 -17.01 -6.49
C SER A 21 -20.81 -17.90 -6.46
N THR A 22 -20.62 -19.20 -6.70
CA THR A 22 -21.70 -20.18 -6.57
C THR A 22 -21.86 -20.55 -5.09
N GLY A 23 -22.97 -20.11 -4.50
CA GLY A 23 -23.37 -20.45 -3.14
C GLY A 23 -24.51 -21.47 -3.15
N LYS A 24 -24.64 -22.24 -2.08
CA LYS A 24 -25.83 -23.05 -1.85
C LYS A 24 -26.89 -22.16 -1.19
N ASP A 25 -28.09 -22.16 -1.72
CA ASP A 25 -29.23 -21.47 -1.11
C ASP A 25 -29.69 -22.26 0.13
N ASP A 26 -29.68 -21.62 1.29
CA ASP A 26 -29.99 -22.27 2.57
C ASP A 26 -31.47 -22.73 2.68
N ALA A 27 -32.36 -22.15 1.87
CA ALA A 27 -33.78 -22.50 1.85
C ALA A 27 -34.10 -23.62 0.85
N THR A 28 -33.42 -23.65 -0.30
CA THR A 28 -33.77 -24.58 -1.41
C THR A 28 -32.72 -25.65 -1.67
N GLY A 29 -31.50 -25.48 -1.15
CA GLY A 29 -30.37 -26.37 -1.35
C GLY A 29 -29.78 -26.36 -2.76
N GLN A 30 -30.31 -25.53 -3.67
CA GLN A 30 -29.78 -25.39 -5.03
C GLN A 30 -28.53 -24.52 -5.06
N LEU A 31 -27.67 -24.80 -6.04
CA LEU A 31 -26.52 -23.95 -6.34
C LEU A 31 -27.01 -22.70 -7.06
N VAL A 32 -26.86 -21.54 -6.42
CA VAL A 32 -27.22 -20.24 -6.97
C VAL A 32 -25.95 -19.42 -7.15
N THR A 33 -25.73 -18.91 -8.35
CA THR A 33 -24.62 -17.98 -8.63
C THR A 33 -25.01 -16.60 -8.14
N LYS A 34 -24.25 -16.05 -7.19
CA LYS A 34 -24.37 -14.66 -6.73
C LYS A 34 -23.25 -13.84 -7.36
N GLU A 35 -23.62 -12.77 -8.04
CA GLU A 35 -22.68 -11.79 -8.57
C GLU A 35 -22.53 -10.63 -7.57
N TYR A 36 -21.28 -10.34 -7.20
CA TYR A 36 -20.93 -9.19 -6.36
C TYR A 36 -20.17 -8.19 -7.22
N ARG A 37 -20.72 -6.97 -7.37
CA ARG A 37 -20.13 -5.86 -8.13
C ARG A 37 -19.63 -4.80 -7.16
N VAL A 38 -18.38 -4.37 -7.36
CA VAL A 38 -17.75 -3.28 -6.60
C VAL A 38 -17.35 -2.21 -7.59
N GLU A 39 -17.88 -0.99 -7.44
CA GLU A 39 -17.55 0.21 -8.23
C GLU A 39 -16.75 1.18 -7.35
N GLY A 40 -15.70 1.81 -7.87
CA GLY A 40 -15.01 2.87 -7.11
C GLY A 40 -13.91 3.62 -7.86
N PRO A 41 -13.50 4.81 -7.37
CA PRO A 41 -12.21 5.40 -7.70
C PRO A 41 -11.12 4.65 -6.92
N VAL A 42 -10.23 3.96 -7.62
CA VAL A 42 -9.34 2.98 -6.97
C VAL A 42 -7.92 3.48 -6.90
N MET A 43 -7.47 3.86 -5.70
CA MET A 43 -6.05 4.00 -5.42
C MET A 43 -5.53 2.64 -4.92
N LEU A 44 -4.85 1.91 -5.81
CA LEU A 44 -4.26 0.61 -5.51
C LEU A 44 -2.86 0.77 -4.92
N PHE A 45 -2.67 0.40 -3.65
CA PHE A 45 -1.34 0.21 -3.07
C PHE A 45 -1.05 -1.28 -2.96
N LEU A 46 -0.08 -1.75 -3.73
CA LEU A 46 0.42 -3.12 -3.68
C LEU A 46 1.84 -3.11 -3.14
N THR A 47 2.08 -3.84 -2.06
CA THR A 47 3.42 -4.12 -1.54
C THR A 47 3.80 -5.55 -1.91
N THR A 48 4.92 -5.71 -2.60
CA THR A 48 5.45 -7.04 -2.95
C THR A 48 6.94 -7.10 -2.65
N THR A 49 7.42 -8.29 -2.30
CA THR A 49 8.86 -8.61 -2.26
C THR A 49 9.31 -9.33 -3.53
N ALA A 50 8.40 -9.55 -4.48
CA ALA A 50 8.74 -10.13 -5.77
C ALA A 50 9.63 -9.15 -6.55
N ILE A 51 10.71 -9.69 -7.11
CA ILE A 51 11.68 -8.91 -7.90
C ILE A 51 11.04 -8.47 -9.22
N ASP A 52 10.27 -9.36 -9.83
CA ASP A 52 9.57 -9.09 -11.09
C ASP A 52 8.12 -8.69 -10.83
N ILE A 53 7.79 -7.48 -11.28
CA ILE A 53 6.42 -6.97 -11.32
C ILE A 53 5.90 -7.17 -12.75
N ASP A 54 4.62 -7.55 -12.87
CA ASP A 54 3.93 -7.67 -14.16
C ASP A 54 4.11 -6.37 -14.97
N GLU A 55 4.64 -6.48 -16.19
CA GLU A 55 5.00 -5.36 -17.06
C GLU A 55 3.80 -4.44 -17.35
N GLU A 56 2.59 -5.00 -17.35
CA GLU A 56 1.36 -4.23 -17.53
C GLU A 56 1.09 -3.30 -16.34
N LEU A 57 1.46 -3.70 -15.11
CA LEU A 57 1.39 -2.85 -13.92
C LEU A 57 2.49 -1.77 -13.94
N LEU A 58 3.67 -2.05 -14.50
CA LEU A 58 4.74 -1.06 -14.65
C LEU A 58 4.31 0.13 -15.53
N ASN A 59 3.51 -0.13 -16.56
CA ASN A 59 3.03 0.90 -17.48
C ASN A 59 1.89 1.76 -16.92
N ARG A 60 1.31 1.37 -15.76
CA ARG A 60 0.10 1.99 -15.21
C ARG A 60 0.20 2.40 -13.74
N CYS A 61 1.22 1.94 -13.02
CA CYS A 61 1.43 2.22 -11.60
C CYS A 61 2.79 2.89 -11.37
N MET A 62 2.84 3.84 -10.43
CA MET A 62 4.12 4.34 -9.91
C MET A 62 4.76 3.26 -9.04
N VAL A 63 5.91 2.75 -9.44
CA VAL A 63 6.67 1.78 -8.65
C VAL A 63 7.61 2.50 -7.70
N LEU A 64 7.50 2.19 -6.41
CA LEU A 64 8.41 2.64 -5.38
C LEU A 64 9.26 1.46 -4.94
N THR A 65 10.57 1.53 -5.21
CA THR A 65 11.54 0.51 -4.79
C THR A 65 12.37 1.01 -3.62
N VAL A 66 12.94 0.06 -2.88
CA VAL A 66 13.91 0.40 -1.83
C VAL A 66 15.26 0.75 -2.46
N ASN A 67 15.95 1.73 -1.90
CA ASN A 67 17.32 2.07 -2.30
C ASN A 67 18.32 1.19 -1.55
N GLU A 68 18.92 0.24 -2.25
CA GLU A 68 19.86 -0.75 -1.70
C GLU A 68 21.34 -0.32 -1.84
N SER A 69 21.60 0.94 -2.19
CA SER A 69 22.98 1.42 -2.33
C SER A 69 23.74 1.40 -0.99
N ARG A 70 25.05 1.18 -1.07
CA ARG A 70 25.95 1.24 0.09
C ARG A 70 25.94 2.64 0.72
N ASP A 71 25.83 3.68 -0.10
CA ASP A 71 25.79 5.06 0.38
C ASP A 71 24.51 5.34 1.17
N GLN A 72 23.35 4.85 0.69
CA GLN A 72 22.10 4.93 1.46
C GLN A 72 22.22 4.21 2.80
N THR A 73 22.79 3.01 2.80
CA THR A 73 23.03 2.24 4.03
C THR A 73 23.91 3.02 5.01
N ARG A 74 25.01 3.62 4.52
CA ARG A 74 25.91 4.44 5.34
C ARG A 74 25.23 5.69 5.88
N ALA A 75 24.41 6.35 5.07
CA ALA A 75 23.63 7.52 5.48
C ALA A 75 22.65 7.16 6.63
N ILE A 76 21.94 6.03 6.51
CA ILE A 76 21.05 5.52 7.55
C ILE A 76 21.82 5.26 8.85
N GLN A 77 22.95 4.55 8.79
CA GLN A 77 23.77 4.26 9.98
C GLN A 77 24.31 5.54 10.63
N THR A 78 24.73 6.51 9.83
CA THR A 78 25.22 7.81 10.33
C THR A 78 24.11 8.56 11.05
N ALA A 79 22.92 8.65 10.45
CA ALA A 79 21.76 9.28 11.07
C ALA A 79 21.33 8.58 12.36
N GLN A 80 21.36 7.23 12.39
CA GLN A 80 21.05 6.45 13.58
C GLN A 80 22.03 6.72 14.73
N ARG A 81 23.33 6.78 14.44
CA ARG A 81 24.36 7.14 15.44
C ARG A 81 24.19 8.58 15.95
N GLN A 82 23.90 9.53 15.05
CA GLN A 82 23.67 10.92 15.43
C GLN A 82 22.49 11.08 16.40
N ARG A 83 21.41 10.31 16.22
CA ARG A 83 20.24 10.33 17.14
C ARG A 83 20.58 9.91 18.57
N GLN A 84 21.64 9.11 18.77
CA GLN A 84 22.08 8.65 20.09
C GLN A 84 22.99 9.67 20.80
N THR A 85 23.30 10.80 20.17
CA THR A 85 24.05 11.90 20.80
C THR A 85 23.11 12.82 21.58
N LEU A 86 23.64 13.59 22.54
CA LEU A 86 22.86 14.59 23.27
C LEU A 86 22.16 15.59 22.31
N THR A 87 22.90 16.07 21.31
CA THR A 87 22.36 16.96 20.27
C THR A 87 21.23 16.30 19.50
N GLY A 88 21.36 15.01 19.18
CA GLY A 88 20.31 14.22 18.52
C GLY A 88 19.05 14.07 19.38
N LEU A 89 19.21 13.84 20.68
CA LEU A 89 18.08 13.73 21.62
C LEU A 89 17.33 15.05 21.77
N LEU A 90 18.04 16.17 21.89
CA LEU A 90 17.44 17.51 21.93
C LEU A 90 16.68 17.81 20.63
N ALA A 91 17.29 17.56 19.47
CA ALA A 91 16.63 17.73 18.17
C ALA A 91 15.38 16.85 18.01
N GLU A 92 15.36 15.65 18.60
CA GLU A 92 14.16 14.79 18.60
C GLU A 92 13.02 15.40 19.45
N MET A 93 13.34 16.00 20.60
CA MET A 93 12.36 16.71 21.43
C MET A 93 11.74 17.89 20.68
N ASP A 94 12.57 18.71 20.04
CA ASP A 94 12.10 19.85 19.24
C ASP A 94 11.22 19.40 18.08
N ARG A 95 11.64 18.35 17.35
CA ARG A 95 10.84 17.77 16.27
C ARG A 95 9.48 17.27 16.76
N LYS A 96 9.42 16.65 17.94
CA LYS A 96 8.15 16.20 18.54
C LYS A 96 7.24 17.38 18.87
N ALA A 97 7.78 18.47 19.41
CA ALA A 97 7.02 19.68 19.69
C ALA A 97 6.42 20.28 18.40
N ILE A 98 7.23 20.41 17.34
CA ILE A 98 6.78 20.92 16.03
C ILE A 98 5.72 20.01 15.41
N THR A 99 5.93 18.69 15.43
CA THR A 99 4.97 17.73 14.87
C THR A 99 3.65 17.76 15.66
N GLY A 100 3.71 17.93 16.98
CA GLY A 100 2.55 18.09 17.84
C GLY A 100 1.75 19.34 17.50
N LEU A 101 2.42 20.48 17.27
CA LEU A 101 1.79 21.72 16.83
C LEU A 101 1.03 21.54 15.51
N HIS A 102 1.66 20.91 14.52
CA HIS A 102 1.02 20.70 13.22
C HIS A 102 -0.16 19.73 13.29
N ARG A 103 -0.08 18.68 14.11
CA ARG A 103 -1.20 17.73 14.28
C ARG A 103 -2.38 18.36 15.01
N GLY A 104 -2.13 19.15 16.05
CA GLY A 104 -3.20 19.84 16.78
C GLY A 104 -3.97 20.89 15.96
N CYS A 105 -3.44 21.32 14.82
CA CYS A 105 -4.14 22.22 13.90
C CYS A 105 -5.13 21.51 12.97
N CYS A 106 -5.00 20.19 12.79
CA CYS A 106 -5.86 19.40 11.89
C CYS A 106 -7.07 18.74 12.60
N ASP A 107 -7.17 18.87 13.92
CA ASP A 107 -8.22 18.28 14.75
C ASP A 107 -9.40 19.26 15.04
N LEU A 108 -9.56 20.32 14.23
CA LEU A 108 -10.61 21.36 14.34
C LEU A 108 -11.36 21.51 13.01
#